data_AF-A0A2A4PM73-F1
#
_entry.id   AF-A0A2A4PM73-F1
#
_cell.length_a   1.000
_cell.length_b   1.000
_cell.length_c   1.000
_cell.angle_alpha   90.00
_cell.angle_beta   90.00
_cell.angle_gamma   90.00
#
_symmetry.space_group_name_H-M   'P 1'
#
loop_
_entity.id
_entity.type
_entity.pdbx_description
1 polymer ?
#
loop_
_entity_poly.entity_id
_entity_poly.type
_entity_poly.pdbx_seq_one_letter_code
_entity_poly.pdbx_strand_id
1 'polypeptide(L)'
;MPNSQRPTVVIFSQGDEVMTGATVDTNAAYLAQHCHDLGLDIIRHITVADDMSVLVDVLRDIDQMADVCLCTGGLGPTQDDLTTEAYSRAFDVPLQFDEDAYEMMAAYFDKLNVPMADVNRKQALLPEQSTRIDNHWGTAAGFIGTASRCRFYFMPGVPYEMRNMMHSAVLDDLKQQFNIEKPRLITLRTMGMGESSIQQIVNELAIPDNIRVSFRAGLPENEFKLTFPHAYPDDELRRCVAMVEQALAPSVFAIDGLDGAVLNLADCVDQLMVSKGLTLSVIETLSQGVLSKQCQASWLNNAQLYPISERALQAVGLEEGIVTEETAVEVAKHLFKRESSNLVLVQLYWQKSKNKSDIFTAVVDNTSHLSSTREVTGRTERQQIVSAAAALNLIRKKLLSN
;
A
#
# COMPACT_ATOMS: atom_id res chain seq x y z
N MET A 1 -34.29 11.13 -4.87
CA MET A 1 -32.90 11.60 -4.73
C MET A 1 -32.16 11.08 -5.95
N PRO A 2 -31.52 11.90 -6.80
CA PRO A 2 -30.72 11.31 -7.86
C PRO A 2 -29.61 10.52 -7.19
N ASN A 3 -29.48 9.24 -7.52
CA ASN A 3 -28.32 8.43 -7.17
C ASN A 3 -27.09 9.23 -7.63
N SER A 4 -26.33 9.79 -6.70
CA SER A 4 -25.05 10.43 -7.01
C SER A 4 -24.08 9.31 -7.36
N GLN A 5 -24.20 8.78 -8.57
CA GLN A 5 -23.39 7.69 -9.06
C GLN A 5 -21.97 8.23 -9.21
N ARG A 6 -21.04 7.65 -8.45
CA ARG A 6 -19.62 7.99 -8.53
C ARG A 6 -19.13 7.72 -9.95
N PRO A 7 -18.22 8.55 -10.49
CA PRO A 7 -17.66 8.31 -11.80
C PRO A 7 -16.99 6.93 -11.83
N THR A 8 -17.32 6.17 -12.87
CA THR A 8 -16.76 4.85 -13.12
C THR A 8 -15.44 4.98 -13.88
N VAL A 9 -14.41 4.26 -13.41
CA VAL A 9 -13.05 4.32 -13.93
C VAL A 9 -12.64 2.96 -14.48
N VAL A 10 -12.03 2.97 -15.66
CA VAL A 10 -11.25 1.85 -16.20
C VAL A 10 -9.78 2.22 -16.19
N ILE A 11 -8.94 1.30 -15.74
CA ILE A 11 -7.49 1.40 -15.89
C ILE A 11 -7.09 0.53 -17.07
N PHE A 12 -6.38 1.12 -18.03
CA PHE A 12 -6.01 0.48 -19.27
C PHE A 12 -4.49 0.50 -19.47
N SER A 13 -3.90 -0.68 -19.56
CA SER A 13 -2.46 -0.85 -19.77
C SER A 13 -2.20 -1.51 -21.12
N GLN A 14 -1.28 -0.93 -21.90
CA GLN A 14 -0.74 -1.55 -23.11
C GLN A 14 0.71 -1.98 -22.82
N GLY A 15 1.05 -3.21 -23.24
CA GLY A 15 2.45 -3.64 -23.37
C GLY A 15 2.59 -5.16 -23.37
N ASP A 16 3.29 -5.70 -24.36
CA ASP A 16 3.57 -7.14 -24.47
C ASP A 16 4.34 -7.69 -23.26
N GLU A 17 5.21 -6.89 -22.65
CA GLU A 17 5.95 -7.25 -21.43
C GLU A 17 5.05 -7.40 -20.21
N VAL A 18 3.93 -6.66 -20.17
CA VAL A 18 2.91 -6.79 -19.12
C VAL A 18 2.07 -8.04 -19.37
N MET A 19 1.67 -8.26 -20.63
CA MET A 19 0.91 -9.44 -21.03
C MET A 19 1.65 -10.76 -20.77
N THR A 20 2.96 -10.77 -20.99
CA THR A 20 3.81 -11.95 -20.76
C THR A 20 4.22 -12.11 -19.30
N GLY A 21 3.96 -11.11 -18.44
CA GLY A 21 4.40 -11.09 -17.05
C GLY A 21 5.90 -10.86 -16.88
N ALA A 22 6.61 -10.43 -17.93
CA ALA A 22 8.01 -10.01 -17.83
C ALA A 22 8.15 -8.77 -16.92
N THR A 23 7.12 -7.91 -16.91
CA THR A 23 6.97 -6.78 -15.99
C THR A 23 5.65 -6.88 -15.25
N VAL A 24 5.67 -6.69 -13.93
CA VAL A 24 4.45 -6.54 -13.14
C VAL A 24 3.86 -5.16 -13.40
N ASP A 25 2.56 -5.09 -13.67
CA ASP A 25 1.84 -3.83 -13.87
C ASP A 25 1.69 -3.02 -12.57
N THR A 26 2.79 -2.37 -12.17
CA THR A 26 2.79 -1.47 -11.00
C THR A 26 2.12 -0.13 -11.29
N ASN A 27 1.93 0.23 -12.57
CA ASN A 27 1.25 1.45 -12.97
C ASN A 27 -0.24 1.35 -12.67
N ALA A 28 -0.88 0.25 -13.07
CA ALA A 28 -2.30 0.04 -12.78
C ALA A 28 -2.58 0.02 -11.27
N ALA A 29 -1.70 -0.61 -10.48
CA ALA A 29 -1.80 -0.59 -9.02
C ALA A 29 -1.70 0.83 -8.45
N TYR A 30 -0.78 1.65 -8.98
CA TYR A 30 -0.59 3.04 -8.55
C TYR A 30 -1.80 3.92 -8.89
N LEU A 31 -2.29 3.83 -10.12
CA LEU A 31 -3.46 4.56 -10.60
C LEU A 31 -4.70 4.18 -9.78
N ALA A 32 -4.91 2.87 -9.54
CA ALA A 32 -6.02 2.37 -8.75
C ALA A 32 -6.03 2.93 -7.33
N GLN A 33 -4.86 2.99 -6.68
CA GLN A 33 -4.75 3.56 -5.34
C GLN A 33 -5.18 5.03 -5.32
N HIS A 34 -4.75 5.84 -6.29
CA HIS A 34 -5.11 7.26 -6.33
C HIS A 34 -6.58 7.48 -6.70
N CYS A 35 -7.15 6.67 -7.59
CA CYS A 35 -8.59 6.68 -7.86
C CYS A 35 -9.39 6.33 -6.61
N HIS A 36 -8.96 5.32 -5.85
CA HIS A 36 -9.57 4.96 -4.58
C HIS A 36 -9.51 6.11 -3.56
N ASP A 37 -8.37 6.78 -3.45
CA ASP A 37 -8.16 7.91 -2.54
C ASP A 37 -9.02 9.14 -2.91
N LEU A 38 -9.33 9.30 -4.20
CA LEU A 38 -10.29 10.26 -4.71
C LEU A 38 -11.75 9.80 -4.51
N GLY A 39 -12.00 8.54 -4.22
CA GLY A 39 -13.35 7.98 -4.10
C GLY A 39 -14.01 7.63 -5.42
N LEU A 40 -13.23 7.51 -6.49
CA LEU A 40 -13.69 7.03 -7.79
C LEU A 40 -13.96 5.51 -7.74
N ASP A 41 -14.89 5.03 -8.56
CA ASP A 41 -15.26 3.62 -8.59
C ASP A 41 -14.57 2.91 -9.75
N ILE A 42 -13.52 2.14 -9.44
CA ILE A 42 -12.77 1.40 -10.45
C ILE A 42 -13.53 0.12 -10.77
N ILE A 43 -14.02 0.02 -12.00
CA ILE A 43 -14.87 -1.10 -12.41
C ILE A 43 -14.10 -2.19 -13.14
N ARG A 44 -12.98 -1.86 -13.80
CA ARG A 44 -12.13 -2.83 -14.52
C ARG A 44 -10.68 -2.35 -14.62
N HIS A 45 -9.78 -3.33 -14.65
CA HIS A 45 -8.42 -3.19 -15.17
C HIS A 45 -8.36 -4.01 -16.47
N ILE A 46 -7.85 -3.41 -17.54
CA ILE A 46 -7.70 -4.06 -18.85
C ILE A 46 -6.23 -3.96 -19.25
N THR A 47 -5.64 -5.09 -19.63
CA THR A 47 -4.29 -5.14 -20.19
C THR A 47 -4.37 -5.84 -21.54
N VAL A 48 -3.73 -5.25 -22.56
CA VAL A 48 -3.67 -5.84 -23.90
C VAL A 48 -2.27 -5.77 -24.49
N ALA A 49 -2.04 -6.65 -25.48
CA ALA A 49 -0.86 -6.70 -26.31
C ALA A 49 -0.80 -5.52 -27.29
N ASP A 50 0.36 -5.34 -27.90
CA ASP A 50 0.67 -4.26 -28.84
C ASP A 50 0.06 -4.51 -30.24
N ASP A 51 -1.27 -4.64 -30.30
CA ASP A 51 -2.02 -4.88 -31.53
C ASP A 51 -3.06 -3.78 -31.81
N MET A 52 -2.94 -3.15 -32.98
CA MET A 52 -3.80 -2.04 -33.38
C MET A 52 -5.29 -2.36 -33.39
N SER A 53 -5.68 -3.56 -33.83
CA SER A 53 -7.10 -3.93 -33.90
C SER A 53 -7.68 -4.11 -32.51
N VAL A 54 -6.93 -4.79 -31.63
CA VAL A 54 -7.30 -4.99 -30.23
C VAL A 54 -7.40 -3.67 -29.48
N LEU A 55 -6.42 -2.77 -29.65
CA LEU A 55 -6.41 -1.45 -29.03
C LEU A 55 -7.66 -0.63 -29.41
N VAL A 56 -7.99 -0.61 -30.72
CA VAL A 56 -9.17 0.11 -31.23
C VAL A 56 -10.47 -0.42 -30.64
N ASP A 57 -10.64 -1.74 -30.60
CA ASP A 57 -11.85 -2.37 -30.08
C ASP A 57 -12.00 -2.11 -28.57
N VAL A 58 -10.92 -2.25 -27.80
CA VAL A 58 -10.93 -1.98 -26.35
C VAL A 58 -11.24 -0.51 -26.05
N LEU A 59 -10.66 0.43 -26.77
CA LEU A 59 -10.96 1.86 -26.56
C LEU A 59 -12.44 2.17 -26.78
N ARG A 60 -13.05 1.57 -27.81
CA ARG A 60 -14.50 1.71 -28.08
C ARG A 60 -15.35 1.06 -26.99
N ASP A 61 -14.98 -0.12 -26.53
CA ASP A 61 -15.67 -0.80 -25.44
C ASP A 61 -15.63 0.02 -24.15
N ILE A 62 -14.45 0.58 -23.82
CA ILE A 62 -14.26 1.42 -22.64
C ILE A 62 -15.16 2.67 -22.71
N ASP A 63 -15.25 3.32 -23.87
CA ASP A 63 -16.12 4.48 -24.08
C ASP A 63 -17.59 4.18 -23.72
N GLN A 64 -18.06 2.96 -24.01
CA GLN A 64 -19.44 2.58 -23.69
C GLN A 64 -19.69 2.33 -22.20
N MET A 65 -18.67 1.95 -21.42
CA MET A 65 -18.86 1.43 -20.05
C MET A 65 -18.41 2.36 -18.93
N ALA A 66 -17.49 3.30 -19.19
CA ALA A 66 -16.83 4.09 -18.16
C ALA A 66 -16.92 5.59 -18.42
N ASP A 67 -16.85 6.37 -17.35
CA ASP A 67 -16.82 7.84 -17.45
C ASP A 67 -15.37 8.35 -17.59
N VAL A 68 -14.42 7.58 -17.06
CA VAL A 68 -12.98 7.87 -17.08
C VAL A 68 -12.17 6.64 -17.50
N CYS A 69 -11.15 6.84 -18.31
CA CYS A 69 -10.12 5.84 -18.57
C CYS A 69 -8.72 6.40 -18.33
N LEU A 70 -7.94 5.73 -17.47
CA LEU A 70 -6.53 6.04 -17.25
C LEU A 70 -5.69 5.04 -18.03
N CYS A 71 -5.04 5.52 -19.10
CA CYS A 71 -4.29 4.70 -20.04
C CYS A 71 -2.78 4.84 -19.80
N THR A 72 -2.05 3.73 -19.82
CA THR A 72 -0.57 3.74 -19.72
C THR A 72 0.07 2.83 -20.75
N GLY A 73 1.16 3.28 -21.36
CA GLY A 73 1.93 2.52 -22.35
C GLY A 73 1.73 3.02 -23.78
N GLY A 74 2.58 2.56 -24.70
CA GLY A 74 2.39 2.74 -26.14
C GLY A 74 2.53 4.16 -26.71
N LEU A 75 3.13 5.10 -25.97
CA LEU A 75 3.41 6.47 -26.41
C LEU A 75 4.87 6.70 -26.84
N GLY A 76 5.69 5.64 -26.84
CA GLY A 76 7.09 5.70 -27.24
C GLY A 76 7.28 5.89 -28.75
N PRO A 77 8.53 5.91 -29.22
CA PRO A 77 8.87 6.13 -30.62
C PRO A 77 8.89 4.86 -31.49
N THR A 78 8.71 3.67 -30.91
CA THR A 78 8.94 2.39 -31.61
C THR A 78 7.76 1.97 -32.49
N GLN A 79 7.90 0.89 -33.26
CA GLN A 79 6.81 0.40 -34.12
C GLN A 79 5.63 -0.18 -33.32
N ASP A 80 5.88 -0.66 -32.11
CA ASP A 80 4.89 -1.30 -31.25
C ASP A 80 4.18 -0.28 -30.33
N ASP A 81 4.65 0.98 -30.32
CA ASP A 81 3.99 2.10 -29.65
C ASP A 81 2.80 2.61 -30.50
N LEU A 82 1.62 2.04 -30.28
CA LEU A 82 0.45 2.22 -31.17
C LEU A 82 -0.70 3.01 -30.52
N THR A 83 -0.57 3.47 -29.28
CA THR A 83 -1.69 4.02 -28.50
C THR A 83 -2.30 5.27 -29.13
N THR A 84 -1.49 6.22 -29.58
CA THR A 84 -1.99 7.48 -30.15
C THR A 84 -2.73 7.24 -31.47
N GLU A 85 -2.15 6.40 -32.33
CA GLU A 85 -2.78 5.99 -33.59
C GLU A 85 -4.05 5.16 -33.36
N ALA A 86 -4.08 4.32 -32.33
CA ALA A 86 -5.27 3.54 -31.97
C ALA A 86 -6.41 4.44 -31.51
N TYR A 87 -6.15 5.46 -30.67
CA TYR A 87 -7.16 6.44 -30.27
C TYR A 87 -7.73 7.19 -31.49
N SER A 88 -6.84 7.67 -32.37
CA SER A 88 -7.21 8.33 -33.62
C SER A 88 -8.16 7.46 -34.46
N ARG A 89 -7.83 6.17 -34.66
CA ARG A 89 -8.67 5.23 -35.42
C ARG A 89 -9.96 4.84 -34.72
N ALA A 90 -9.93 4.73 -33.39
CA ALA A 90 -11.10 4.34 -32.60
C ALA A 90 -12.23 5.34 -32.73
N PHE A 91 -11.89 6.64 -32.73
CA PHE A 91 -12.83 7.75 -32.65
C PHE A 91 -12.85 8.66 -33.88
N ASP A 92 -12.16 8.27 -34.96
CA ASP A 92 -12.08 9.02 -36.22
C ASP A 92 -11.57 10.47 -36.03
N VAL A 93 -10.56 10.63 -35.19
CA VAL A 93 -9.93 11.92 -34.87
C VAL A 93 -8.57 12.01 -35.56
N PRO A 94 -8.35 12.96 -36.48
CA PRO A 94 -7.05 13.12 -37.13
C PRO A 94 -5.91 13.39 -36.14
N LEU A 95 -4.69 12.98 -36.48
CA LEU A 95 -3.49 13.36 -35.74
C LEU A 95 -2.94 14.68 -36.30
N GLN A 96 -2.59 15.60 -35.40
CA GLN A 96 -1.91 16.85 -35.70
C GLN A 96 -0.52 16.88 -35.06
N PHE A 97 0.40 17.58 -35.70
CA PHE A 97 1.74 17.79 -35.15
C PHE A 97 1.69 18.92 -34.13
N ASP A 98 2.12 18.63 -32.90
CA ASP A 98 2.20 19.58 -31.81
C ASP A 98 3.66 20.09 -31.70
N GLU A 99 3.86 21.34 -32.12
CA GLU A 99 5.19 21.96 -32.14
C GLU A 99 5.79 22.10 -30.73
N ASP A 100 4.99 22.43 -29.70
CA ASP A 100 5.52 22.57 -28.34
C ASP A 100 5.94 21.19 -27.78
N ALA A 101 5.17 20.14 -28.04
CA ALA A 101 5.53 18.76 -27.67
C ALA A 101 6.86 18.36 -28.30
N TYR A 102 7.03 18.70 -29.58
CA TYR A 102 8.29 18.48 -30.29
C TYR A 102 9.45 19.30 -29.69
N GLU A 103 9.25 20.58 -29.41
CA GLU A 103 10.26 21.45 -28.81
C GLU A 103 10.69 20.96 -27.41
N MET A 104 9.75 20.52 -26.58
CA MET A 104 10.05 19.94 -25.26
C MET A 104 10.88 18.66 -25.38
N MET A 105 10.52 17.79 -26.33
CA MET A 105 11.27 16.57 -26.60
C MET A 105 12.67 16.89 -27.14
N ALA A 106 12.80 17.84 -28.06
CA ALA A 106 14.10 18.29 -28.58
C ALA A 106 14.99 18.85 -27.45
N ALA A 107 14.41 19.69 -26.58
CA ALA A 107 15.11 20.22 -25.41
C ALA A 107 15.55 19.13 -24.42
N TYR A 108 14.80 18.03 -24.32
CA TYR A 108 15.20 16.86 -23.52
C TYR A 108 16.44 16.17 -24.10
N PHE A 109 16.48 15.92 -25.41
CA PHE A 109 17.65 15.35 -26.09
C PHE A 109 18.88 16.27 -26.05
N ASP A 110 18.66 17.59 -26.19
CA ASP A 110 19.72 18.59 -26.07
C ASP A 110 20.36 18.58 -24.67
N LYS A 111 19.56 18.48 -23.61
CA LYS A 111 20.08 18.34 -22.23
C LYS A 111 20.94 17.09 -22.04
N LEU A 112 20.62 16.01 -22.75
CA LEU A 112 21.39 14.77 -22.73
C LEU A 112 22.63 14.81 -23.63
N ASN A 113 22.82 15.85 -24.45
CA ASN A 113 23.83 15.93 -25.50
C ASN A 113 23.79 14.74 -26.47
N VAL A 114 22.59 14.27 -26.81
CA VAL A 114 22.37 13.16 -27.75
C VAL A 114 21.51 13.65 -28.91
N PRO A 115 21.88 13.37 -30.18
CA PRO A 115 21.04 13.73 -31.31
C PRO A 115 19.71 12.98 -31.26
N MET A 116 18.60 13.69 -31.43
CA MET A 116 17.27 13.09 -31.52
C MET A 116 17.11 12.33 -32.84
N ALA A 117 16.61 11.10 -32.79
CA ALA A 117 16.33 10.32 -33.99
C ALA A 117 14.99 10.74 -34.62
N ASP A 118 14.87 10.64 -35.95
CA ASP A 118 13.65 11.05 -36.66
C ASP A 118 12.39 10.29 -36.20
N VAL A 119 12.55 9.03 -35.76
CA VAL A 119 11.46 8.20 -35.23
C VAL A 119 10.80 8.82 -34.00
N ASN A 120 11.52 9.62 -33.21
CA ASN A 120 10.96 10.33 -32.06
C ASN A 120 9.91 11.36 -32.46
N ARG A 121 9.96 11.89 -33.69
CA ARG A 121 9.00 12.90 -34.18
C ARG A 121 7.55 12.43 -34.07
N LYS A 122 7.29 11.12 -34.12
CA LYS A 122 5.93 10.57 -33.96
C LYS A 122 5.33 10.86 -32.58
N GLN A 123 6.16 11.02 -31.54
CA GLN A 123 5.72 11.30 -30.17
C GLN A 123 5.14 12.70 -29.99
N ALA A 124 5.29 13.57 -30.99
CA ALA A 124 4.67 14.90 -31.07
C ALA A 124 3.41 14.92 -31.96
N LEU A 125 2.96 13.77 -32.48
CA LEU A 125 1.66 13.67 -33.12
C LEU A 125 0.61 13.40 -32.05
N LEU A 126 -0.34 14.32 -31.87
CA LEU A 126 -1.42 14.22 -30.91
C LEU A 126 -2.78 14.26 -31.63
N PRO A 127 -3.84 13.63 -31.11
CA PRO A 127 -5.16 13.74 -31.70
C PRO A 127 -5.65 15.19 -31.72
N GLU A 128 -6.31 15.59 -32.80
CA GLU A 128 -6.96 16.90 -32.90
C GLU A 128 -7.95 17.09 -31.73
N GLN A 129 -8.05 18.31 -31.20
CA GLN A 129 -8.93 18.65 -30.06
C GLN A 129 -8.60 17.95 -28.74
N SER A 130 -7.52 17.15 -28.68
CA SER A 130 -7.00 16.66 -27.41
C SER A 130 -6.30 17.78 -26.63
N THR A 131 -6.24 17.61 -25.31
CA THR A 131 -5.42 18.48 -24.44
C THR A 131 -4.09 17.79 -24.19
N ARG A 132 -2.98 18.40 -24.58
CA ARG A 132 -1.63 17.88 -24.32
C ARG A 132 -1.37 17.80 -22.80
N ILE A 133 -0.71 16.73 -22.38
CA ILE A 133 -0.10 16.61 -21.06
C ILE A 133 1.41 16.66 -21.25
N ASP A 134 2.02 17.74 -20.77
CA ASP A 134 3.46 17.94 -20.89
C ASP A 134 4.23 16.88 -20.09
N ASN A 135 5.27 16.32 -20.71
CA ASN A 135 6.17 15.39 -20.05
C ASN A 135 7.56 16.02 -19.88
N HIS A 136 7.84 16.48 -18.66
CA HIS A 136 9.15 17.06 -18.31
C HIS A 136 10.16 16.01 -17.85
N TRP A 137 9.77 14.73 -17.80
CA TRP A 137 10.55 13.63 -17.23
C TRP A 137 10.94 12.56 -18.26
N GLY A 138 10.51 12.72 -19.50
CA GLY A 138 10.85 11.87 -20.65
C GLY A 138 10.47 12.56 -21.96
N THR A 139 10.35 11.77 -23.03
CA THR A 139 10.15 12.31 -24.39
C THR A 139 8.71 12.25 -24.89
N ALA A 140 7.91 11.32 -24.37
CA ALA A 140 6.54 11.10 -24.83
C ALA A 140 5.58 12.09 -24.15
N ALA A 141 5.02 13.04 -24.89
CA ALA A 141 3.90 13.83 -24.38
C ALA A 141 2.67 12.92 -24.20
N GLY A 142 1.91 13.15 -23.13
CA GLY A 142 0.60 12.53 -22.95
C GLY A 142 -0.49 13.39 -23.57
N PHE A 143 -1.72 12.91 -23.50
CA PHE A 143 -2.88 13.69 -23.92
C PHE A 143 -4.16 13.26 -23.23
N ILE A 144 -5.11 14.19 -23.17
CA ILE A 144 -6.48 13.97 -22.71
C ILE A 144 -7.41 14.04 -23.91
N GLY A 145 -8.12 12.95 -24.17
CA GLY A 145 -9.11 12.84 -25.23
C GLY A 145 -10.49 12.59 -24.66
N THR A 146 -11.53 13.19 -25.23
CA THR A 146 -12.93 12.90 -24.82
C THR A 146 -13.66 12.31 -26.01
N ALA A 147 -14.22 11.10 -25.82
CA ALA A 147 -15.04 10.43 -26.81
C ALA A 147 -16.55 10.72 -26.54
N SER A 148 -17.44 9.77 -26.81
CA SER A 148 -18.88 10.02 -26.66
C SER A 148 -19.31 10.12 -25.20
N ARG A 149 -18.69 9.32 -24.32
CA ARG A 149 -19.00 9.26 -22.89
C ARG A 149 -17.74 9.33 -22.04
N CYS A 150 -16.67 8.66 -22.45
CA CYS A 150 -15.48 8.50 -21.64
C CYS A 150 -14.45 9.61 -21.89
N ARG A 151 -13.85 10.07 -20.79
CA ARG A 151 -12.65 10.91 -20.82
C ARG A 151 -11.41 10.05 -20.60
N PHE A 152 -10.56 9.99 -21.62
CA PHE A 152 -9.34 9.21 -21.65
C PHE A 152 -8.13 10.07 -21.29
N TYR A 153 -7.24 9.53 -20.45
CA TYR A 153 -5.98 10.16 -20.07
C TYR A 153 -4.84 9.23 -20.45
N PHE A 154 -4.05 9.61 -21.44
CA PHE A 154 -2.94 8.81 -21.95
C PHE A 154 -1.62 9.27 -21.35
N MET A 155 -0.94 8.35 -20.68
CA MET A 155 0.35 8.57 -20.02
C MET A 155 1.39 7.52 -20.48
N PRO A 156 2.70 7.81 -20.38
CA PRO A 156 3.75 6.86 -20.73
C PRO A 156 3.72 5.59 -19.88
N GLY A 157 4.30 4.50 -20.39
CA GLY A 157 4.46 3.24 -19.63
C GLY A 157 5.53 3.31 -18.54
N VAL A 158 6.47 4.27 -18.62
CA VAL A 158 7.54 4.43 -17.64
C VAL A 158 6.95 4.94 -16.31
N PRO A 159 7.08 4.18 -15.19
CA PRO A 159 6.39 4.52 -13.95
C PRO A 159 6.74 5.91 -13.40
N TYR A 160 8.00 6.33 -13.54
CA TYR A 160 8.41 7.65 -13.07
C TYR A 160 7.74 8.78 -13.85
N GLU A 161 7.66 8.69 -15.17
CA GLU A 161 7.01 9.68 -16.03
C GLU A 161 5.50 9.74 -15.77
N MET A 162 4.84 8.58 -15.81
CA MET A 162 3.39 8.46 -15.58
C MET A 162 2.97 9.08 -14.25
N ARG A 163 3.68 8.76 -13.15
CA ARG A 163 3.34 9.29 -11.81
C ARG A 163 3.42 10.81 -11.79
N ASN A 164 4.48 11.38 -12.35
CA ASN A 164 4.64 12.83 -12.38
C ASN A 164 3.59 13.52 -13.26
N MET A 165 3.23 12.94 -14.40
CA MET A 165 2.14 13.45 -15.26
C MET A 165 0.77 13.33 -14.58
N MET A 166 0.55 12.25 -13.82
CA MET A 166 -0.65 12.10 -13.02
C MET A 166 -0.81 13.24 -12.02
N HIS A 167 0.25 13.56 -11.27
CA HIS A 167 0.25 14.61 -10.25
C HIS A 167 0.21 16.03 -10.83
N SER A 168 0.84 16.26 -11.97
CA SER A 168 0.93 17.61 -12.57
C SER A 168 -0.29 18.02 -13.37
N ALA A 169 -1.08 17.06 -13.91
CA ALA A 169 -2.22 17.38 -14.76
C ALA A 169 -3.47 16.53 -14.46
N VAL A 170 -3.35 15.20 -14.46
CA VAL A 170 -4.51 14.28 -14.47
C VAL A 170 -5.37 14.42 -13.22
N LEU A 171 -4.75 14.46 -12.03
CA LEU A 171 -5.49 14.54 -10.77
C LEU A 171 -6.31 15.83 -10.65
N ASP A 172 -5.77 16.95 -11.13
CA ASP A 172 -6.44 18.23 -11.02
C ASP A 172 -7.57 18.35 -12.06
N ASP A 173 -7.36 17.86 -13.27
CA ASP A 173 -8.44 17.77 -14.27
C ASP A 173 -9.57 16.85 -13.79
N LEU A 174 -9.25 15.67 -13.24
CA LEU A 174 -10.26 14.76 -12.67
C LEU A 174 -11.14 15.43 -11.61
N LYS A 175 -10.53 16.18 -10.68
CA LYS A 175 -11.28 16.89 -9.62
C LYS A 175 -12.20 17.95 -10.22
N GLN A 176 -11.73 18.68 -11.23
CA GLN A 176 -12.50 19.74 -11.87
C GLN A 176 -13.69 19.18 -12.66
N GLN A 177 -13.50 18.09 -13.41
CA GLN A 177 -14.54 17.54 -14.28
C GLN A 177 -15.60 16.74 -13.51
N PHE A 178 -15.22 16.05 -12.43
CA PHE A 178 -16.10 15.03 -11.82
C PHE A 178 -16.62 15.40 -10.42
N ASN A 179 -16.46 16.65 -9.97
CA ASN A 179 -16.87 17.14 -8.65
C ASN A 179 -16.59 16.12 -7.53
N ILE A 180 -15.33 15.70 -7.46
CA ILE A 180 -14.90 14.57 -6.64
C ILE A 180 -14.94 14.96 -5.16
N GLU A 181 -15.88 14.37 -4.42
CA GLU A 181 -15.93 14.48 -2.97
C GLU A 181 -15.20 13.29 -2.32
N LYS A 182 -14.05 13.57 -1.71
CA LYS A 182 -13.23 12.55 -1.07
C LYS A 182 -14.01 11.83 0.04
N PRO A 183 -14.22 10.50 -0.04
CA PRO A 183 -14.89 9.75 0.99
C PRO A 183 -14.04 9.70 2.27
N ARG A 184 -14.70 9.46 3.40
CA ARG A 184 -14.01 9.30 4.69
C ARG A 184 -13.76 7.82 4.91
N LEU A 185 -12.50 7.42 4.87
CA LEU A 185 -12.08 6.04 5.09
C LEU A 185 -11.60 5.88 6.53
N ILE A 186 -12.25 4.98 7.27
CA ILE A 186 -11.82 4.56 8.60
C ILE A 186 -11.34 3.11 8.52
N THR A 187 -10.12 2.85 8.97
CA THR A 187 -9.53 1.50 8.96
C THR A 187 -9.31 1.02 10.39
N LEU A 188 -10.04 -0.02 10.78
CA LEU A 188 -9.81 -0.76 12.02
C LEU A 188 -8.76 -1.84 11.74
N ARG A 189 -7.59 -1.70 12.35
CA ARG A 189 -6.48 -2.65 12.18
C ARG A 189 -6.54 -3.71 13.25
N THR A 190 -6.56 -4.97 12.81
CA THR A 190 -6.76 -6.11 13.70
C THR A 190 -5.63 -7.12 13.61
N MET A 191 -5.35 -7.81 14.72
CA MET A 191 -4.41 -8.91 14.77
C MET A 191 -4.98 -10.07 15.59
N GLY A 192 -4.72 -11.30 15.14
CA GLY A 192 -5.11 -12.52 15.87
C GLY A 192 -6.50 -13.06 15.50
N MET A 193 -7.24 -12.35 14.65
CA MET A 193 -8.52 -12.79 14.11
C MET A 193 -8.43 -12.92 12.59
N GLY A 194 -8.95 -14.02 12.03
CA GLY A 194 -9.00 -14.23 10.57
C GLY A 194 -10.16 -13.48 9.91
N GLU A 195 -10.04 -13.20 8.61
CA GLU A 195 -11.04 -12.45 7.84
C GLU A 195 -12.46 -13.02 7.97
N SER A 196 -12.63 -14.34 7.82
CA SER A 196 -13.95 -14.98 7.94
C SER A 196 -14.59 -14.78 9.31
N SER A 197 -13.79 -14.73 10.38
CA SER A 197 -14.29 -14.45 11.73
C SER A 197 -14.72 -13.00 11.89
N ILE A 198 -13.95 -12.05 11.33
CA ILE A 198 -14.32 -10.63 11.32
C ILE A 198 -15.63 -10.46 10.52
N GLN A 199 -15.74 -11.05 9.34
CA GLN A 199 -16.95 -10.99 8.51
C GLN A 199 -18.17 -11.56 9.23
N GLN A 200 -18.04 -12.69 9.93
CA GLN A 200 -19.13 -13.30 10.67
C GLN A 200 -19.66 -12.38 11.78
N ILE A 201 -18.76 -11.74 12.55
CA ILE A 201 -19.13 -10.77 13.58
C ILE A 201 -19.80 -9.55 12.96
N VAL A 202 -19.23 -9.01 11.88
CA VAL A 202 -19.72 -7.80 11.22
C VAL A 202 -21.10 -8.00 10.58
N ASN A 203 -21.43 -9.21 10.10
CA ASN A 203 -22.75 -9.53 9.56
C ASN A 203 -23.89 -9.38 10.58
N GLU A 204 -23.58 -9.43 11.88
CA GLU A 204 -24.55 -9.25 12.96
C GLU A 204 -24.75 -7.77 13.32
N LEU A 205 -23.94 -6.86 12.77
CA LEU A 205 -23.98 -5.44 13.06
C LEU A 205 -24.91 -4.70 12.08
N ALA A 206 -25.65 -3.73 12.61
CA ALA A 206 -26.49 -2.83 11.80
C ALA A 206 -25.64 -1.71 11.18
N ILE A 207 -24.85 -2.03 10.15
CA ILE A 207 -24.10 -1.04 9.36
C ILE A 207 -25.00 -0.51 8.23
N PRO A 208 -25.26 0.81 8.15
CA PRO A 208 -26.02 1.41 7.06
C PRO A 208 -25.51 1.05 5.66
N ASP A 209 -26.42 0.79 4.72
CA ASP A 209 -26.10 0.38 3.33
C ASP A 209 -25.26 1.40 2.55
N ASN A 210 -25.29 2.67 2.95
CA ASN A 210 -24.48 3.73 2.33
C ASN A 210 -23.03 3.78 2.85
N ILE A 211 -22.65 2.92 3.79
CA ILE A 211 -21.27 2.72 4.24
C ILE A 211 -20.73 1.47 3.56
N ARG A 212 -19.68 1.63 2.74
CA ARG A 212 -19.04 0.48 2.10
C ARG A 212 -18.10 -0.21 3.09
N VAL A 213 -18.33 -1.49 3.30
CA VAL A 213 -17.47 -2.39 4.07
C VAL A 213 -16.48 -3.09 3.14
N SER A 214 -15.21 -3.15 3.51
CA SER A 214 -14.19 -3.92 2.78
C SER A 214 -13.09 -4.45 3.70
N PHE A 215 -12.36 -5.45 3.23
CA PHE A 215 -11.31 -6.13 3.97
C PHE A 215 -10.02 -6.13 3.16
N ARG A 216 -8.88 -6.03 3.86
CA ARG A 216 -7.58 -6.42 3.30
C ARG A 216 -6.94 -7.42 4.25
N ALA A 217 -6.94 -8.69 3.86
CA ALA A 217 -6.17 -9.70 4.57
C ALA A 217 -4.68 -9.51 4.32
N GLY A 218 -3.90 -9.58 5.39
CA GLY A 218 -2.46 -9.42 5.32
C GLY A 218 -1.77 -10.20 6.43
N LEU A 219 -0.47 -10.45 6.23
CA LEU A 219 0.40 -10.84 7.33
C LEU A 219 1.21 -9.61 7.74
N PRO A 220 1.28 -9.28 9.04
CA PRO A 220 0.71 -9.97 10.19
C PRO A 220 -0.70 -9.51 10.62
N GLU A 221 -1.24 -8.47 9.97
CA GLU A 221 -2.47 -7.78 10.35
C GLU A 221 -3.53 -7.80 9.25
N ASN A 222 -4.80 -7.72 9.66
CA ASN A 222 -5.94 -7.53 8.76
C ASN A 222 -6.47 -6.10 8.91
N GLU A 223 -6.87 -5.50 7.78
CA GLU A 223 -7.55 -4.20 7.75
C GLU A 223 -9.04 -4.41 7.53
N PHE A 224 -9.87 -3.91 8.43
CA PHE A 224 -11.31 -3.79 8.23
C PHE A 224 -11.65 -2.32 7.95
N LYS A 225 -12.28 -2.04 6.81
CA LYS A 225 -12.44 -0.70 6.27
C LYS A 225 -13.91 -0.31 6.18
N LEU A 226 -14.22 0.86 6.73
CA LEU A 226 -15.50 1.54 6.59
C LEU A 226 -15.29 2.79 5.73
N THR A 227 -15.91 2.81 4.55
CA THR A 227 -15.88 3.99 3.66
C THR A 227 -17.21 4.74 3.77
N PHE A 228 -17.18 5.91 4.38
CA PHE A 228 -18.33 6.80 4.53
C PHE A 228 -18.40 7.82 3.39
N PRO A 229 -19.61 8.27 3.01
CA PRO A 229 -19.79 9.48 2.22
C PRO A 229 -19.03 10.68 2.81
N HIS A 230 -18.61 11.61 1.95
CA HIS A 230 -17.85 12.81 2.35
C HIS A 230 -18.58 13.61 3.43
N ALA A 231 -19.85 13.94 3.19
CA ALA A 231 -20.70 14.73 4.08
C ALA A 231 -21.45 13.90 5.14
N TYR A 232 -20.94 12.72 5.53
CA TYR A 232 -21.61 11.89 6.53
C TYR A 232 -21.52 12.57 7.93
N PRO A 233 -22.52 12.46 8.83
CA PRO A 233 -22.44 13.11 10.16
C PRO A 233 -21.34 12.51 11.05
N ASP A 234 -20.58 13.36 11.75
CA ASP A 234 -19.44 12.93 12.59
C ASP A 234 -19.87 12.07 13.78
N ASP A 235 -20.99 12.40 14.41
CA ASP A 235 -21.52 11.68 15.56
C ASP A 235 -22.01 10.28 15.17
N GLU A 236 -22.67 10.15 14.01
CA GLU A 236 -23.09 8.86 13.47
C GLU A 236 -21.90 8.01 13.04
N LEU A 237 -20.89 8.60 12.37
CA LEU A 237 -19.65 7.91 12.02
C LEU A 237 -18.97 7.35 13.27
N ARG A 238 -18.77 8.18 14.30
CA ARG A 238 -18.11 7.77 15.55
C ARG A 238 -18.88 6.65 16.27
N ARG A 239 -20.22 6.73 16.31
CA ARG A 239 -21.06 5.64 16.87
C ARG A 239 -20.89 4.34 16.10
N CYS A 240 -20.89 4.40 14.76
CA CYS A 240 -20.70 3.23 13.91
C CYS A 240 -19.32 2.60 14.16
N VAL A 241 -18.25 3.41 14.14
CA VAL A 241 -16.89 2.93 14.39
C VAL A 241 -16.75 2.32 15.78
N ALA A 242 -17.31 2.94 16.83
CA ALA A 242 -17.27 2.42 18.19
C ALA A 242 -18.02 1.07 18.33
N MET A 243 -19.17 0.93 17.67
CA MET A 243 -19.91 -0.34 17.62
C MET A 243 -19.05 -1.46 17.00
N VAL A 244 -18.42 -1.18 15.86
CA VAL A 244 -17.54 -2.16 15.19
C VAL A 244 -16.31 -2.47 16.05
N GLU A 245 -15.66 -1.44 16.60
CA GLU A 245 -14.50 -1.62 17.48
C GLU A 245 -14.84 -2.53 18.67
N GLN A 246 -15.98 -2.28 19.33
CA GLN A 246 -16.44 -3.08 20.45
C GLN A 246 -16.70 -4.54 20.05
N ALA A 247 -17.30 -4.77 18.87
CA ALA A 247 -17.58 -6.11 18.36
C ALA A 247 -16.30 -6.88 18.00
N LEU A 248 -15.26 -6.17 17.53
CA LEU A 248 -13.98 -6.76 17.14
C LEU A 248 -12.95 -6.81 18.28
N ALA A 249 -13.23 -6.19 19.42
CA ALA A 249 -12.38 -6.22 20.59
C ALA A 249 -12.16 -7.68 21.09
N PRO A 250 -10.96 -8.03 21.59
CA PRO A 250 -9.77 -7.20 21.77
C PRO A 250 -8.82 -7.20 20.56
N SER A 251 -9.29 -7.59 19.37
CA SER A 251 -8.42 -7.80 18.20
C SER A 251 -7.97 -6.50 17.55
N VAL A 252 -8.75 -5.43 17.69
CA VAL A 252 -8.41 -4.08 17.20
C VAL A 252 -7.24 -3.53 18.01
N PHE A 253 -6.15 -3.17 17.34
CA PHE A 253 -4.99 -2.56 18.00
C PHE A 253 -4.83 -1.07 17.67
N ALA A 254 -5.42 -0.61 16.57
CA ALA A 254 -5.43 0.79 16.14
C ALA A 254 -6.61 1.09 15.22
N ILE A 255 -7.01 2.36 15.19
CA ILE A 255 -8.00 2.91 14.27
C ILE A 255 -7.32 4.05 13.51
N ASP A 256 -7.28 3.92 12.18
CA ASP A 256 -6.67 4.87 11.25
C ASP A 256 -7.77 5.67 10.54
N GLY A 257 -7.55 6.98 10.39
CA GLY A 257 -8.47 7.91 9.71
C GLY A 257 -9.56 8.52 10.60
N LEU A 258 -9.62 8.20 11.90
CA LEU A 258 -10.58 8.78 12.85
C LEU A 258 -10.02 10.00 13.60
N ASP A 259 -9.09 9.76 14.52
CA ASP A 259 -8.45 10.80 15.37
C ASP A 259 -6.95 10.97 15.05
N GLY A 260 -6.44 10.21 14.08
CA GLY A 260 -5.05 10.22 13.67
C GLY A 260 -4.78 9.21 12.56
N ALA A 261 -3.55 9.24 12.05
CA ALA A 261 -3.06 8.29 11.08
C ALA A 261 -2.28 7.19 11.79
N VAL A 262 -2.59 5.92 11.50
CA VAL A 262 -1.78 4.78 11.95
C VAL A 262 -1.60 3.83 10.77
N LEU A 263 -0.38 3.68 10.29
CA LEU A 263 -0.08 2.96 9.05
C LEU A 263 -0.04 1.44 9.22
N ASN A 264 0.40 0.96 10.38
CA ASN A 264 0.53 -0.46 10.73
C ASN A 264 0.90 -0.61 12.21
N LEU A 265 1.08 -1.84 12.69
CA LEU A 265 1.50 -2.11 14.07
C LEU A 265 2.84 -1.47 14.47
N ALA A 266 3.83 -1.43 13.58
CA ALA A 266 5.13 -0.84 13.89
C ALA A 266 5.04 0.68 14.06
N ASP A 267 4.26 1.35 13.19
CA ASP A 267 3.94 2.78 13.30
C ASP A 267 3.18 3.09 14.60
N CYS A 268 2.23 2.23 15.00
CA CYS A 268 1.54 2.36 16.29
C CYS A 268 2.54 2.31 17.47
N VAL A 269 3.50 1.37 17.45
CA VAL A 269 4.55 1.29 18.47
C VAL A 269 5.46 2.50 18.44
N ASP A 270 5.85 2.97 17.25
CA ASP A 270 6.69 4.15 17.07
C ASP A 270 6.07 5.39 17.72
N GLN A 271 4.81 5.70 17.40
CA GLN A 271 4.10 6.83 17.98
C GLN A 271 4.02 6.76 19.52
N LEU A 272 3.81 5.56 20.07
CA LEU A 272 3.81 5.34 21.53
C LEU A 272 5.21 5.51 22.16
N MET A 273 6.25 5.01 21.50
CA MET A 273 7.64 5.15 21.97
C MET A 273 8.08 6.61 21.97
N VAL A 274 7.80 7.34 20.87
CA VAL A 274 8.12 8.76 20.72
C VAL A 274 7.36 9.61 21.72
N SER A 275 6.05 9.42 21.86
CA SER A 275 5.23 10.21 22.80
C SER A 275 5.62 10.02 24.27
N LYS A 276 6.14 8.85 24.64
CA LYS A 276 6.63 8.56 25.99
C LYS A 276 8.13 8.80 26.17
N GLY A 277 8.87 9.12 25.11
CA GLY A 277 10.33 9.32 25.15
C GLY A 277 11.10 8.07 25.61
N LEU A 278 10.62 6.88 25.25
CA LEU A 278 11.20 5.61 25.67
C LEU A 278 12.15 5.05 24.61
N THR A 279 13.14 4.28 25.06
CA THR A 279 14.10 3.57 24.21
C THR A 279 14.05 2.05 24.43
N LEU A 280 14.49 1.27 23.45
CA LEU A 280 14.41 -0.18 23.42
C LEU A 280 15.76 -0.82 23.05
N SER A 281 16.16 -1.86 23.79
CA SER A 281 17.14 -2.86 23.32
C SER A 281 16.45 -4.19 23.06
N VAL A 282 16.84 -4.91 22.00
CA VAL A 282 16.16 -6.14 21.57
C VAL A 282 17.14 -7.30 21.40
N ILE A 283 16.76 -8.48 21.88
CA ILE A 283 17.27 -9.78 21.39
C ILE A 283 16.20 -10.44 20.51
N GLU A 284 16.57 -10.75 19.28
CA GLU A 284 15.74 -11.45 18.30
C GLU A 284 16.28 -12.85 18.00
N THR A 285 15.38 -13.83 17.97
CA THR A 285 15.68 -15.18 17.50
C THR A 285 14.83 -15.54 16.29
N LEU A 286 13.66 -16.15 16.44
CA LEU A 286 12.87 -16.65 15.31
C LEU A 286 12.56 -15.59 14.25
N SER A 287 12.34 -14.34 14.64
CA SER A 287 12.09 -13.21 13.75
C SER A 287 13.27 -12.84 12.84
N GLN A 288 14.50 -13.21 13.19
CA GLN A 288 15.69 -13.01 12.35
C GLN A 288 15.84 -11.57 11.79
N GLY A 289 15.61 -10.55 12.62
CA GLY A 289 15.77 -9.15 12.24
C GLY A 289 14.53 -8.53 11.56
N VAL A 290 13.48 -9.32 11.33
CA VAL A 290 12.20 -8.79 10.82
C VAL A 290 11.58 -7.82 11.83
N LEU A 291 11.76 -8.00 13.14
CA LEU A 291 11.26 -7.06 14.14
C LEU A 291 12.14 -5.79 14.16
N SER A 292 13.47 -5.88 14.30
CA SER A 292 14.31 -4.67 14.35
C SER A 292 14.27 -3.84 13.08
N LYS A 293 14.12 -4.46 11.90
CA LYS A 293 13.93 -3.74 10.62
C LYS A 293 12.71 -2.81 10.62
N GLN A 294 11.70 -3.11 11.44
CA GLN A 294 10.47 -2.32 11.54
C GLN A 294 10.55 -1.21 12.61
N CYS A 295 11.58 -1.22 13.46
CA CYS A 295 11.77 -0.23 14.52
C CYS A 295 12.45 1.04 13.98
N GLN A 296 12.22 2.20 14.63
CA GLN A 296 12.91 3.44 14.27
C GLN A 296 14.25 3.59 14.99
N ALA A 297 15.24 4.16 14.29
CA ALA A 297 16.56 4.41 14.83
C ALA A 297 16.57 5.43 15.99
N SER A 298 15.52 6.25 16.13
CA SER A 298 15.39 7.25 17.19
C SER A 298 15.22 6.66 18.58
N TRP A 299 14.68 5.43 18.70
CA TRP A 299 14.44 4.77 19.98
C TRP A 299 14.96 3.33 20.05
N LEU A 300 15.36 2.71 18.95
CA LEU A 300 16.05 1.42 18.97
C LEU A 300 17.55 1.63 19.27
N ASN A 301 17.95 1.43 20.51
CA ASN A 301 19.34 1.62 20.94
C ASN A 301 20.25 0.46 20.51
N ASN A 302 19.74 -0.77 20.60
CA ASN A 302 20.52 -1.97 20.34
C ASN A 302 19.61 -3.09 19.82
N ALA A 303 20.11 -3.86 18.85
CA ALA A 303 19.44 -5.05 18.33
C ALA A 303 20.48 -6.16 18.15
N GLN A 304 20.26 -7.27 18.83
CA GLN A 304 21.11 -8.46 18.77
C GLN A 304 20.33 -9.61 18.16
N LEU A 305 20.89 -10.21 17.12
CA LEU A 305 20.29 -11.33 16.41
C LEU A 305 21.02 -12.62 16.73
N TYR A 306 20.28 -13.60 17.25
CA TYR A 306 20.77 -14.94 17.51
C TYR A 306 19.98 -15.95 16.67
N PRO A 307 20.61 -16.69 15.75
CA PRO A 307 19.93 -17.69 14.92
C PRO A 307 19.16 -18.76 15.68
N ILE A 308 19.60 -19.07 16.91
CA ILE A 308 19.03 -20.08 17.80
C ILE A 308 19.00 -19.54 19.22
N SER A 309 18.00 -19.96 20.00
CA SER A 309 17.77 -19.46 21.36
C SER A 309 18.93 -19.75 22.30
N GLU A 310 19.58 -20.90 22.17
CA GLU A 310 20.70 -21.33 23.02
C GLU A 310 21.86 -20.34 22.98
N ARG A 311 22.13 -19.75 21.80
CA ARG A 311 23.18 -18.71 21.67
C ARG A 311 22.82 -17.41 22.37
N ALA A 312 21.53 -17.07 22.42
CA ALA A 312 21.06 -15.91 23.18
C ALA A 312 21.24 -16.13 24.70
N LEU A 313 20.95 -17.34 25.20
CA LEU A 313 21.18 -17.71 26.60
C LEU A 313 22.67 -17.64 26.97
N GLN A 314 23.54 -18.22 26.14
CA GLN A 314 24.99 -18.17 26.33
C GLN A 314 25.53 -16.73 26.40
N ALA A 315 25.01 -15.83 25.55
CA ALA A 315 25.45 -14.44 25.51
C ALA A 315 25.16 -13.65 26.80
N VAL A 316 24.12 -14.03 27.54
CA VAL A 316 23.82 -13.43 28.86
C VAL A 316 24.44 -14.21 30.03
N GLY A 317 25.06 -15.37 29.76
CA GLY A 317 25.71 -16.22 30.76
C GLY A 317 24.76 -17.17 31.49
N LEU A 318 23.65 -17.55 30.85
CA LEU A 318 22.72 -18.55 31.38
C LEU A 318 23.03 -19.94 30.81
N GLU A 319 22.80 -20.98 31.62
CA GLU A 319 23.01 -22.37 31.22
C GLU A 319 22.08 -22.79 30.08
N GLU A 320 22.54 -23.72 29.24
CA GLU A 320 21.70 -24.34 28.22
C GLU A 320 20.59 -25.15 28.89
N GLY A 321 19.34 -24.91 28.49
CA GLY A 321 18.18 -25.55 29.10
C GLY A 321 16.93 -25.42 28.24
N ILE A 322 15.82 -25.91 28.78
CA ILE A 322 14.51 -25.79 28.12
C ILE A 322 14.16 -24.31 28.02
N VAL A 323 13.97 -23.84 26.80
CA VAL A 323 13.53 -22.46 26.53
C VAL A 323 12.05 -22.34 26.89
N THR A 324 11.73 -21.52 27.89
CA THR A 324 10.36 -21.21 28.31
C THR A 324 10.09 -19.70 28.33
N GLU A 325 8.87 -19.32 28.70
CA GLU A 325 8.50 -17.93 28.93
C GLU A 325 9.31 -17.31 30.08
N GLU A 326 9.51 -18.06 31.18
CA GLU A 326 10.33 -17.64 32.30
C GLU A 326 11.79 -17.40 31.88
N THR A 327 12.35 -18.26 31.01
CA THR A 327 13.69 -18.06 30.44
C THR A 327 13.77 -16.74 29.69
N ALA A 328 12.78 -16.40 28.86
CA ALA A 328 12.77 -15.13 28.13
C ALA A 328 12.75 -13.92 29.07
N VAL A 329 11.96 -13.99 30.15
CA VAL A 329 11.92 -12.94 31.20
C VAL A 329 13.27 -12.83 31.92
N GLU A 330 13.91 -13.95 32.24
CA GLU A 330 15.21 -13.98 32.90
C GLU A 330 16.30 -13.35 32.03
N VAL A 331 16.37 -13.72 30.75
CA VAL A 331 17.30 -13.11 29.77
C VAL A 331 17.05 -11.61 29.67
N ALA A 332 15.78 -11.19 29.56
CA ALA A 332 15.42 -9.77 29.45
C ALA A 332 15.85 -8.98 30.70
N LYS A 333 15.65 -9.52 31.90
CA LYS A 333 16.10 -8.89 33.17
C LYS A 333 17.62 -8.82 33.28
N HIS A 334 18.35 -9.84 32.82
CA HIS A 334 19.80 -9.82 32.81
C HIS A 334 20.34 -8.76 31.86
N LEU A 335 19.76 -8.66 30.67
CA LEU A 335 20.12 -7.67 29.67
C LEU A 335 19.76 -6.25 30.13
N PHE A 336 18.59 -6.06 30.76
CA PHE A 336 18.16 -4.77 31.31
C PHE A 336 19.14 -4.17 32.32
N LYS A 337 19.85 -5.00 33.11
CA LYS A 337 20.87 -4.53 34.05
C LYS A 337 22.15 -4.02 33.38
N ARG A 338 22.37 -4.34 32.11
CA ARG A 338 23.59 -4.02 31.35
C ARG A 338 23.37 -2.95 30.28
N GLU A 339 22.13 -2.73 29.88
CA GLU A 339 21.72 -1.78 28.85
C GLU A 339 21.26 -0.45 29.46
N SER A 340 21.37 0.64 28.70
CA SER A 340 20.86 1.96 29.11
C SER A 340 19.43 2.25 28.62
N SER A 341 18.78 1.27 27.98
CA SER A 341 17.44 1.42 27.39
C SER A 341 16.35 1.41 28.45
N ASN A 342 15.26 2.13 28.20
CA ASN A 342 14.10 2.14 29.10
C ASN A 342 13.35 0.81 29.08
N LEU A 343 13.39 0.11 27.95
CA LEU A 343 12.78 -1.19 27.73
C LEU A 343 13.81 -2.18 27.19
N VAL A 344 13.68 -3.44 27.58
CA VAL A 344 14.37 -4.56 26.94
C VAL A 344 13.34 -5.58 26.48
N LEU A 345 13.37 -5.96 25.21
CA LEU A 345 12.60 -7.07 24.66
C LEU A 345 13.51 -8.25 24.33
N VAL A 346 13.09 -9.44 24.71
CA VAL A 346 13.72 -10.70 24.30
C VAL A 346 12.67 -11.58 23.66
N GLN A 347 12.96 -12.07 22.45
CA GLN A 347 12.22 -13.12 21.79
C GLN A 347 13.09 -14.36 21.69
N LEU A 348 12.66 -15.45 22.32
CA LEU A 348 13.22 -16.80 22.17
C LEU A 348 12.21 -17.70 21.45
N TYR A 349 12.67 -18.86 20.97
CA TYR A 349 11.80 -19.86 20.38
C TYR A 349 12.27 -21.30 20.62
N TRP A 350 11.34 -22.24 20.48
CA TRP A 350 11.59 -23.67 20.41
C TRP A 350 10.93 -24.25 19.16
N GLN A 351 11.71 -24.89 18.30
CA GLN A 351 11.19 -25.48 17.07
C GLN A 351 10.61 -26.88 17.33
N LYS A 352 9.28 -27.03 17.19
CA LYS A 352 8.60 -28.33 17.28
C LYS A 352 8.71 -29.12 15.98
N SER A 353 8.63 -28.45 14.84
CA SER A 353 8.81 -29.02 13.50
C SER A 353 9.17 -27.94 12.48
N LYS A 354 9.46 -28.34 11.23
CA LYS A 354 9.78 -27.38 10.15
C LYS A 354 8.74 -26.28 9.97
N ASN A 355 7.46 -26.57 10.23
CA ASN A 355 6.36 -25.63 10.01
C ASN A 355 5.71 -25.16 11.32
N LYS A 356 6.36 -25.37 12.47
CA LYS A 356 5.76 -25.15 13.78
C LYS A 356 6.82 -24.84 14.83
N SER A 357 6.69 -23.69 15.48
CA SER A 357 7.56 -23.25 16.58
C SER A 357 6.73 -22.63 17.69
N ASP A 358 7.18 -22.76 18.94
CA ASP A 358 6.70 -21.92 20.03
C ASP A 358 7.65 -20.73 20.17
N ILE A 359 7.09 -19.53 20.33
CA ILE A 359 7.83 -18.32 20.65
C ILE A 359 7.53 -17.91 22.08
N PHE A 360 8.56 -17.42 22.75
CA PHE A 360 8.53 -16.93 24.11
C PHE A 360 9.06 -15.51 24.08
N THR A 361 8.20 -14.53 24.34
CA THR A 361 8.57 -13.12 24.26
C THR A 361 8.36 -12.45 25.61
N ALA A 362 9.33 -11.66 26.04
CA ALA A 362 9.24 -10.86 27.26
C ALA A 362 9.71 -9.44 26.99
N VAL A 363 9.00 -8.46 27.56
CA VAL A 363 9.41 -7.05 27.61
C VAL A 363 9.49 -6.62 29.07
N VAL A 364 10.63 -6.04 29.45
CA VAL A 364 10.96 -5.66 30.83
C VAL A 364 11.26 -4.16 30.90
N ASP A 365 10.80 -3.52 31.97
CA ASP A 365 11.23 -2.18 32.38
C ASP A 365 11.78 -2.19 33.82
N ASN A 366 12.02 -1.02 34.41
CA ASN A 366 12.56 -0.88 35.76
C ASN A 366 11.62 -1.32 36.90
N THR A 367 10.32 -1.45 36.63
CA THR A 367 9.28 -1.73 37.66
C THR A 367 8.57 -3.06 37.46
N SER A 368 8.46 -3.54 36.23
CA SER A 368 7.59 -4.66 35.87
C SER A 368 8.00 -5.31 34.55
N HIS A 369 7.29 -6.38 34.19
CA HIS A 369 7.49 -7.07 32.92
C HIS A 369 6.14 -7.53 32.37
N LEU A 370 6.10 -7.76 31.06
CA LEU A 370 5.02 -8.46 30.38
C LEU A 370 5.64 -9.56 29.52
N SER A 371 5.05 -10.74 29.54
CA SER A 371 5.52 -11.89 28.75
C SER A 371 4.37 -12.61 28.07
N SER A 372 4.71 -13.41 27.06
CA SER A 372 3.74 -14.26 26.37
C SER A 372 4.40 -15.44 25.69
N THR A 373 3.71 -16.58 25.72
CA THR A 373 3.95 -17.76 24.88
C THR A 373 2.97 -17.80 23.72
N ARG A 374 3.46 -18.10 22.51
CA ARG A 374 2.60 -18.30 21.34
C ARG A 374 3.12 -19.36 20.41
N GLU A 375 2.22 -20.17 19.87
CA GLU A 375 2.55 -21.11 18.80
C GLU A 375 2.44 -20.39 17.44
N VAL A 376 3.48 -20.54 16.61
CA VAL A 376 3.51 -20.00 15.23
C VAL A 376 3.64 -21.15 14.23
N THR A 377 2.88 -21.04 13.14
CA THR A 377 2.79 -22.09 12.11
C THR A 377 3.00 -21.56 10.70
N GLY A 378 3.39 -22.46 9.80
CA GLY A 378 3.60 -22.19 8.38
C GLY A 378 5.08 -22.21 7.99
N ARG A 379 5.40 -21.73 6.78
CA ARG A 379 6.78 -21.66 6.31
C ARG A 379 7.60 -20.64 7.12
N THR A 380 8.92 -20.76 7.05
CA THR A 380 9.87 -19.93 7.82
C THR A 380 9.58 -18.44 7.75
N GLU A 381 9.36 -17.89 6.55
CA GLU A 381 9.05 -16.47 6.35
C GLU A 381 7.79 -16.03 7.12
N ARG A 382 6.73 -16.84 7.07
CA ARG A 382 5.51 -16.57 7.85
C ARG A 382 5.79 -16.61 9.35
N GLN A 383 6.55 -17.61 9.83
CA GLN A 383 6.90 -17.70 11.25
C GLN A 383 7.72 -16.48 11.71
N GLN A 384 8.64 -15.99 10.88
CA GLN A 384 9.41 -14.76 11.12
C GLN A 384 8.50 -13.53 11.22
N ILE A 385 7.62 -13.31 10.24
CA ILE A 385 6.70 -12.17 10.22
C ILE A 385 5.74 -12.18 11.42
N VAL A 386 5.14 -13.34 11.70
CA VAL A 386 4.17 -13.48 12.81
C VAL A 386 4.85 -13.33 14.18
N SER A 387 6.07 -13.85 14.34
CA SER A 387 6.82 -13.70 15.60
C SER A 387 7.25 -12.25 15.85
N ALA A 388 7.71 -11.54 14.81
CA ALA A 388 8.02 -10.12 14.90
C ALA A 388 6.79 -9.29 15.31
N ALA A 389 5.63 -9.56 14.70
CA ALA A 389 4.39 -8.88 15.02
C ALA A 389 3.89 -9.19 16.45
N ALA A 390 4.03 -10.43 16.91
CA ALA A 390 3.70 -10.80 18.28
C ALA A 390 4.54 -10.00 19.29
N ALA A 391 5.84 -9.81 19.01
CA ALA A 391 6.73 -9.00 19.83
C ALA A 391 6.37 -7.50 19.82
N LEU A 392 6.12 -6.91 18.65
CA LEU A 392 5.65 -5.52 18.54
C LEU A 392 4.34 -5.29 19.32
N ASN A 393 3.38 -6.21 19.21
CA ASN A 393 2.13 -6.07 19.95
C ASN A 393 2.33 -6.24 21.47
N LEU A 394 3.31 -7.03 21.91
CA LEU A 394 3.66 -7.12 23.33
C LEU A 394 4.25 -5.79 23.83
N ILE A 395 5.12 -5.15 23.05
CA ILE A 395 5.62 -3.79 23.33
C ILE A 395 4.44 -2.82 23.42
N ARG A 396 3.55 -2.80 22.41
CA ARG A 396 2.37 -1.93 22.40
C ARG A 396 1.54 -2.09 23.68
N LYS A 397 1.22 -3.32 24.06
CA LYS A 397 0.47 -3.61 25.29
C LYS A 397 1.19 -3.09 26.54
N LYS A 398 2.51 -3.27 26.61
CA LYS A 398 3.34 -2.77 27.71
C LYS A 398 3.35 -1.24 27.79
N LEU A 399 3.39 -0.55 26.65
CA LEU A 399 3.33 0.91 26.56
C LEU A 399 1.96 1.47 26.98
N LEU A 400 0.89 0.72 26.77
CA LEU A 400 -0.48 1.10 27.15
C LEU A 400 -0.82 0.78 28.61
N SER A 401 -0.12 -0.17 29.24
CA SER A 401 -0.33 -0.53 30.65
C SER A 401 0.40 0.38 31.65
N ASN A 402 1.38 1.15 31.16
CA ASN A 402 2.18 2.12 31.92
C ASN A 402 1.75 3.54 31.57
#